data_AF-A0A932UCS6-F1
#
_entry.id   AF-A0A932UCS6-F1
#
_cell.length_a   1.000
_cell.length_b   1.000
_cell.length_c   1.000
_cell.angle_alpha   90.00
_cell.angle_beta   90.00
_cell.angle_gamma   90.00
#
_symmetry.space_group_name_H-M   'P 1'
#
loop_
_entity.id
_entity.type
_entity.pdbx_description
1 polymer ?
#
loop_
_entity_poly.entity_id
_entity_poly.type
_entity_poly.pdbx_seq_one_letter_code
_entity_poly.pdbx_strand_id
1 'polypeptide(L)'
;MIPADYAGTLVTDRAPLYDATALANVKPQKCLAPIQRSLSQVLVTKVGRGRSFAKQLKALFTEATELWRHQRAGPMRDWDQRVQALEDRLTELLRDRRLPDRDNQRLLDELGRHHDRGNVLRFLRQPEVPPDNNAAHRAHRPTVRRAARSRHRRGAHQSRVVASSARIRHRRASLPRTARIGRAGYLALLAPQQGRTANLDRRTQPE
;
A
#
# COMPACT_ATOMS: atom_id res chain seq x y z
N MET A 1 -14.80 10.15 -7.90
CA MET A 1 -14.77 8.91 -8.69
C MET A 1 -13.32 8.59 -9.03
N ILE A 2 -12.88 7.33 -8.89
CA ILE A 2 -11.53 6.88 -9.29
C ILE A 2 -11.65 6.36 -10.72
N PRO A 3 -10.82 6.86 -11.67
CA PRO A 3 -10.82 6.35 -13.04
C PRO A 3 -10.47 4.86 -13.09
N ALA A 4 -11.06 4.12 -14.04
CA ALA A 4 -10.83 2.67 -14.20
C ALA A 4 -9.37 2.33 -14.59
N ASP A 5 -8.66 3.29 -15.19
CA ASP A 5 -7.27 3.22 -15.63
C ASP A 5 -6.26 3.72 -14.58
N TYR A 6 -6.72 3.97 -13.34
CA TYR A 6 -5.84 4.47 -12.29
C TYR A 6 -4.81 3.40 -11.85
N ALA A 7 -3.58 3.55 -12.36
CA ALA A 7 -2.46 2.65 -12.05
C ALA A 7 -1.65 3.03 -10.79
N GLY A 8 -2.11 4.01 -10.02
CA GLY A 8 -1.43 4.52 -8.83
C GLY A 8 -1.76 3.75 -7.55
N THR A 9 -1.15 4.19 -6.45
CA THR A 9 -1.45 3.65 -5.11
C THR A 9 -2.48 4.52 -4.40
N LEU A 10 -3.54 3.89 -3.92
CA LEU A 10 -4.61 4.52 -3.16
C LEU A 10 -4.41 4.23 -1.67
N VAL A 11 -4.27 5.27 -0.85
CA VAL A 11 -4.28 5.10 0.61
C VAL A 11 -5.73 4.99 1.07
N THR A 12 -6.13 3.84 1.59
CA THR A 12 -7.51 3.55 2.02
C THR A 12 -7.59 3.28 3.51
N ASP A 13 -8.76 3.47 4.10
CA ASP A 13 -9.05 2.89 5.41
C ASP A 13 -9.34 1.37 5.29
N ARG A 14 -9.91 0.79 6.36
CA ARG A 14 -10.30 -0.62 6.46
C ARG A 14 -11.78 -0.85 6.07
N ALA A 15 -12.43 0.10 5.42
CA ALA A 15 -13.82 -0.06 5.01
C ALA A 15 -13.94 -1.11 3.88
N PRO A 16 -14.94 -2.01 3.95
CA PRO A 16 -15.15 -3.06 2.94
C PRO A 16 -15.37 -2.52 1.53
N LEU A 17 -15.84 -1.27 1.38
CA LEU A 17 -16.04 -0.63 0.08
C LEU A 17 -14.78 -0.63 -0.78
N TYR A 18 -13.59 -0.61 -0.16
CA TYR A 18 -12.32 -0.61 -0.88
C TYR A 18 -11.86 -2.00 -1.34
N ASP A 19 -12.57 -3.06 -0.94
CA ASP A 19 -12.32 -4.43 -1.39
C ASP A 19 -13.27 -4.83 -2.54
N ALA A 20 -14.04 -3.88 -3.10
CA ALA A 20 -14.94 -4.10 -4.23
C ALA A 20 -14.19 -4.42 -5.53
N THR A 21 -14.79 -5.27 -6.38
CA THR A 21 -14.25 -5.67 -7.69
C THR A 21 -13.95 -4.48 -8.62
N ALA A 22 -14.72 -3.41 -8.50
CA ALA A 22 -14.50 -2.16 -9.23
C ALA A 22 -13.12 -1.50 -8.96
N LEU A 23 -12.44 -1.90 -7.89
CA LEU A 23 -11.11 -1.42 -7.50
C LEU A 23 -10.01 -2.49 -7.64
N ALA A 24 -10.29 -3.63 -8.30
CA ALA A 24 -9.34 -4.73 -8.43
C ALA A 24 -7.99 -4.31 -9.08
N ASN A 25 -8.02 -3.32 -9.97
CA ASN A 25 -6.82 -2.81 -10.66
C ASN A 25 -6.06 -1.73 -9.87
N VAL A 26 -6.59 -1.28 -8.73
CA VAL A 26 -5.98 -0.23 -7.91
C VAL A 26 -5.10 -0.86 -6.84
N LYS A 27 -3.86 -0.39 -6.70
CA LYS A 27 -2.96 -0.85 -5.62
C LYS A 27 -3.34 -0.16 -4.31
N PRO A 28 -3.81 -0.87 -3.27
CA PRO A 28 -4.13 -0.23 -2.02
C PRO A 28 -2.91 -0.18 -1.08
N GLN A 29 -2.82 0.91 -0.32
CA GLN A 29 -2.04 1.03 0.91
C GLN A 29 -3.05 1.26 2.05
N LYS A 30 -3.07 0.38 3.06
CA LYS A 30 -3.95 0.57 4.22
C LYS A 30 -3.39 1.67 5.12
N CYS A 31 -4.24 2.63 5.47
CA CYS A 31 -3.91 3.69 6.40
C CYS A 31 -3.63 3.07 7.78
N LEU A 32 -2.45 3.34 8.32
CA LEU A 32 -2.05 2.79 9.62
C LEU A 32 -2.80 3.43 10.80
N ALA A 33 -3.32 4.65 10.65
CA ALA A 33 -3.95 5.36 11.77
C ALA A 33 -5.22 4.65 12.34
N PRO A 34 -6.19 4.19 11.53
CA PRO A 34 -7.29 3.35 12.03
C PRO A 34 -6.84 2.01 12.64
N ILE A 35 -5.73 1.43 12.16
CA ILE A 35 -5.16 0.19 12.71
C ILE A 35 -4.58 0.46 14.09
N GLN A 36 -3.70 1.46 14.22
CA GLN A 36 -3.09 1.87 15.47
C GLN A 36 -4.12 2.30 16.52
N ARG A 37 -5.26 2.88 16.11
CA ARG A 37 -6.38 3.17 17.02
C ARG A 37 -7.00 1.90 17.58
N SER A 38 -7.29 0.90 16.74
CA SER A 38 -7.81 -0.39 17.20
C SER A 38 -6.83 -1.13 18.10
N LEU A 39 -5.52 -1.11 17.78
CA LEU A 39 -4.50 -1.68 18.66
C LEU A 39 -4.45 -0.96 20.00
N SER A 40 -4.58 0.37 20.00
CA SER A 40 -4.63 1.16 21.23
C SER A 40 -5.86 0.80 22.08
N GLN A 41 -7.00 0.54 21.45
CA GLN A 41 -8.19 0.10 22.17
C GLN A 41 -7.96 -1.25 22.87
N VAL A 42 -7.35 -2.22 22.18
CA VAL A 42 -6.98 -3.51 22.80
C VAL A 42 -6.03 -3.30 23.99
N LEU A 43 -5.08 -2.37 23.86
CA LEU A 43 -4.16 -1.98 24.94
C LEU A 43 -4.83 -1.17 26.06
N VAL A 44 -6.08 -0.76 25.94
CA VAL A 44 -6.86 -0.18 27.04
C VAL A 44 -7.75 -1.25 27.67
N THR A 45 -8.37 -2.10 26.85
CA THR A 45 -9.42 -3.03 27.30
C THR A 45 -8.90 -4.38 27.77
N LYS A 46 -7.70 -4.80 27.36
CA LYS A 46 -7.16 -6.13 27.70
C LYS A 46 -6.04 -6.03 28.75
N VAL A 47 -5.88 -7.12 29.50
CA VAL A 47 -4.85 -7.29 30.53
C VAL A 47 -3.95 -8.48 30.23
N GLY A 48 -2.79 -8.54 30.88
CA GLY A 48 -1.84 -9.67 30.78
C GLY A 48 -1.45 -10.01 29.34
N ARG A 49 -1.44 -11.32 29.03
CA ARG A 49 -1.05 -11.85 27.71
C ARG A 49 -1.93 -11.37 26.56
N GLY A 50 -3.19 -11.00 26.83
CA GLY A 50 -4.11 -10.44 25.83
C GLY A 50 -3.63 -9.13 25.20
N ARG A 51 -2.68 -8.43 25.82
CA ARG A 51 -2.07 -7.19 25.29
C ARG A 51 -0.89 -7.44 24.36
N SER A 52 -0.28 -8.62 24.42
CA SER A 52 1.03 -8.88 23.80
C SER A 52 1.00 -8.67 22.29
N PHE A 53 -0.03 -9.23 21.64
CA PHE A 53 -0.21 -9.11 20.20
C PHE A 53 -0.34 -7.64 19.74
N ALA A 54 -1.25 -6.89 20.38
CA ALA A 54 -1.45 -5.48 20.04
C ALA A 54 -0.22 -4.60 20.36
N LYS A 55 0.52 -4.91 21.43
CA LYS A 55 1.75 -4.20 21.81
C LYS A 55 2.82 -4.36 20.73
N GLN A 56 3.05 -5.60 20.28
CA GLN A 56 4.06 -5.92 19.26
C GLN A 56 3.72 -5.27 17.91
N LEU A 57 2.48 -5.39 17.45
CA LEU A 57 2.03 -4.73 16.22
C LEU A 57 2.13 -3.20 16.30
N LYS A 58 1.76 -2.60 17.44
CA LYS A 58 1.84 -1.15 17.60
C LYS A 58 3.28 -0.66 17.54
N ALA A 59 4.20 -1.36 18.20
CA ALA A 59 5.62 -1.05 18.14
C ALA A 59 6.16 -1.14 16.69
N LEU A 60 5.83 -2.23 15.98
CA LEU A 60 6.22 -2.42 14.58
C LEU A 60 5.70 -1.29 13.68
N PHE A 61 4.42 -0.90 13.80
CA PHE A 61 3.87 0.18 12.97
C PHE A 61 4.43 1.56 13.31
N THR A 62 4.81 1.80 14.57
CA THR A 62 5.54 3.02 14.95
C THR A 62 6.91 3.03 14.26
N GLU A 63 7.68 1.96 14.40
CA GLU A 63 9.00 1.79 13.80
C GLU A 63 8.96 1.93 12.27
N ALA A 64 7.99 1.31 11.60
CA ALA A 64 7.80 1.43 10.16
C ALA A 64 7.48 2.87 9.72
N THR A 65 6.66 3.58 10.51
CA THR A 65 6.32 4.99 10.23
C THR A 65 7.55 5.89 10.41
N GLU A 66 8.36 5.65 11.44
CA GLU A 66 9.60 6.37 11.69
C GLU A 66 10.62 6.11 10.58
N LEU A 67 10.80 4.85 10.17
CA LEU A 67 11.68 4.48 9.06
C LEU A 67 11.33 5.24 7.77
N TRP A 68 10.05 5.32 7.42
CA TRP A 68 9.58 6.12 6.28
C TRP A 68 9.86 7.62 6.44
N ARG A 69 9.69 8.18 7.64
CA ARG A 69 10.03 9.60 7.89
C ARG A 69 11.52 9.86 7.71
N HIS A 70 12.37 8.97 8.17
CA HIS A 70 13.82 9.10 8.01
C HIS A 70 14.22 9.07 6.53
N GLN A 71 13.69 8.12 5.75
CA GLN A 71 13.95 8.06 4.30
C GLN A 71 13.51 9.33 3.57
N ARG A 72 12.44 9.99 4.04
CA ARG A 72 11.98 11.26 3.49
C ARG A 72 12.84 12.47 3.91
N ALA A 73 13.55 12.37 5.03
CA ALA A 73 14.50 13.39 5.46
C ALA A 73 15.84 13.26 4.72
N GLY A 74 16.22 12.04 4.32
CA GLY A 74 17.39 11.77 3.49
C GLY A 74 17.54 10.29 3.16
N PRO A 75 18.24 9.94 2.07
CA PRO A 75 18.45 8.56 1.68
C PRO A 75 19.25 7.79 2.73
N MET A 76 18.80 6.58 3.07
CA MET A 76 19.46 5.70 4.05
C MET A 76 20.18 4.55 3.33
N ARG A 77 21.40 4.24 3.77
CA ARG A 77 22.25 3.19 3.17
C ARG A 77 21.66 1.79 3.30
N ASP A 78 21.02 1.50 4.44
CA ASP A 78 20.50 0.15 4.76
C ASP A 78 18.97 0.06 4.59
N TRP A 79 18.40 0.85 3.68
CA TRP A 79 16.95 0.94 3.48
C TRP A 79 16.32 -0.44 3.24
N ASP A 80 16.79 -1.16 2.22
CA ASP A 80 16.16 -2.42 1.80
C ASP A 80 16.24 -3.48 2.89
N GLN A 81 17.36 -3.56 3.62
CA GLN A 81 17.53 -4.49 4.73
C GLN A 81 16.56 -4.17 5.88
N ARG A 82 16.41 -2.89 6.23
CA ARG A 82 15.49 -2.46 7.29
C ARG A 82 14.02 -2.68 6.92
N VAL A 83 13.66 -2.43 5.66
CA VAL A 83 12.32 -2.71 5.16
C VAL A 83 12.05 -4.21 5.19
N GLN A 84 13.00 -5.04 4.73
CA GLN A 84 12.86 -6.49 4.77
C GLN A 84 12.67 -7.00 6.20
N ALA A 85 13.47 -6.53 7.16
CA ALA A 85 13.35 -6.93 8.56
C ALA A 85 11.97 -6.59 9.17
N LEU A 86 11.36 -5.47 8.79
CA LEU A 86 10.00 -5.11 9.21
C LEU A 86 8.94 -6.00 8.55
N GLU A 87 9.10 -6.32 7.26
CA GLU A 87 8.20 -7.22 6.53
C GLU A 87 8.25 -8.64 7.11
N ASP A 88 9.43 -9.14 7.45
CA ASP A 88 9.62 -10.46 8.06
C ASP A 88 9.00 -10.52 9.46
N ARG A 89 9.26 -9.51 10.30
CA ARG A 89 8.63 -9.41 11.63
C ARG A 89 7.12 -9.30 11.55
N LEU A 90 6.59 -8.58 10.55
CA LEU A 90 5.14 -8.47 10.35
C LEU A 90 4.56 -9.81 9.91
N THR A 91 5.24 -10.52 9.00
CA THR A 91 4.85 -11.86 8.54
C THR A 91 4.79 -12.84 9.72
N GLU A 92 5.81 -12.84 10.57
CA GLU A 92 5.85 -13.68 11.77
C GLU A 92 4.73 -13.32 12.76
N LEU A 93 4.48 -12.02 13.00
CA LEU A 93 3.38 -11.57 13.86
C LEU A 93 2.01 -11.94 13.29
N LEU A 94 1.85 -11.98 11.97
CA LEU A 94 0.59 -12.26 11.28
C LEU A 94 0.46 -13.70 10.77
N ARG A 95 1.40 -14.59 11.11
CA ARG A 95 1.33 -16.00 10.74
C ARG A 95 0.01 -16.63 11.20
N ASP A 96 -0.53 -17.52 10.37
CA ASP A 96 -1.78 -18.21 10.68
C ASP A 96 -1.66 -19.00 11.98
N ARG A 97 -2.57 -18.72 12.91
CA ARG A 97 -2.69 -19.37 14.22
C ARG A 97 -3.97 -18.96 14.91
N ARG A 98 -4.35 -19.74 15.92
CA ARG A 98 -5.44 -19.37 16.84
C ARG A 98 -4.92 -18.57 18.01
N LEU A 99 -5.49 -17.39 18.21
CA LEU A 99 -5.30 -16.53 19.37
C LEU A 99 -6.47 -16.76 20.35
N PRO A 100 -6.21 -16.91 21.66
CA PRO A 100 -7.27 -17.14 22.64
C PRO A 100 -8.26 -15.97 22.76
N ASP A 101 -7.80 -14.75 22.52
CA ASP A 101 -8.63 -13.56 22.60
C ASP A 101 -9.30 -13.27 21.25
N ARG A 102 -10.64 -13.17 21.27
CA ARG A 102 -11.45 -12.97 20.07
C ARG A 102 -11.14 -11.66 19.32
N ASP A 103 -10.83 -10.57 20.04
CA ASP A 103 -10.52 -9.28 19.41
C ASP A 103 -9.15 -9.34 18.71
N ASN A 104 -8.18 -10.01 19.35
CA ASN A 104 -6.89 -10.29 18.74
C ASN A 104 -7.01 -11.22 17.53
N GLN A 105 -7.83 -12.27 17.59
CA GLN A 105 -8.06 -13.15 16.44
C GLN A 105 -8.65 -12.36 15.27
N ARG A 106 -9.68 -11.54 15.52
CA ARG A 106 -10.27 -10.70 14.48
C ARG A 106 -9.23 -9.76 13.84
N LEU A 107 -8.36 -9.16 14.65
CA LEU A 107 -7.29 -8.30 14.16
C LEU A 107 -6.25 -9.09 13.35
N LEU A 108 -5.90 -10.30 13.78
CA LEU A 108 -5.00 -11.20 13.05
C LEU A 108 -5.59 -11.52 11.68
N ASP A 109 -6.85 -11.99 11.62
CA ASP A 109 -7.50 -12.36 10.37
C ASP A 109 -7.60 -11.18 9.40
N GLU A 110 -7.99 -10.00 9.92
CA GLU A 110 -8.16 -8.80 9.11
C GLU A 110 -6.83 -8.27 8.58
N LEU A 111 -5.83 -8.14 9.44
CA LEU A 111 -4.52 -7.63 9.06
C LEU A 111 -3.75 -8.63 8.19
N GLY A 112 -3.86 -9.93 8.47
CA GLY A 112 -3.27 -11.00 7.68
C GLY A 112 -3.72 -10.91 6.22
N ARG A 113 -5.04 -10.86 5.97
CA ARG A 113 -5.57 -10.70 4.60
C ARG A 113 -5.04 -9.47 3.87
N HIS A 114 -4.80 -8.37 4.57
CA HIS A 114 -4.22 -7.16 3.96
C HIS A 114 -2.71 -7.26 3.78
N HIS A 115 -2.01 -7.96 4.68
CA HIS A 115 -0.58 -8.22 4.62
C HIS A 115 -0.22 -9.15 3.45
N ASP A 116 -0.96 -10.24 3.27
CA ASP A 116 -0.74 -11.21 2.18
C ASP A 116 -0.85 -10.57 0.79
N ARG A 117 -1.65 -9.50 0.68
CA ARG A 117 -1.82 -8.70 -0.54
C ARG A 117 -0.78 -7.57 -0.68
N GLY A 118 0.15 -7.47 0.26
CA GLY A 118 1.19 -6.43 0.31
C GLY A 118 0.62 -5.03 0.54
N ASN A 119 -0.49 -4.88 1.27
CA ASN A 119 -1.18 -3.60 1.42
C ASN A 119 -0.87 -2.85 2.72
N VAL A 120 -0.20 -3.50 3.69
CA VAL A 120 0.04 -2.90 5.02
C VAL A 120 1.31 -2.05 5.03
N LEU A 121 2.42 -2.57 4.50
CA LEU A 121 3.72 -1.89 4.48
C LEU A 121 4.15 -1.41 3.08
N ARG A 122 3.24 -1.33 2.10
CA ARG A 122 3.55 -0.89 0.71
C ARG A 122 4.28 0.45 0.66
N PHE A 123 3.96 1.37 1.56
CA PHE A 123 4.62 2.67 1.70
C PHE A 123 6.14 2.61 1.95
N LEU A 124 6.66 1.48 2.44
CA LEU A 124 8.10 1.25 2.58
C LEU A 124 8.77 0.82 1.26
N ARG A 125 8.02 0.25 0.31
CA ARG A 125 8.53 -0.04 -1.04
C ARG A 125 8.19 1.08 -2.04
N GLN A 126 7.33 2.01 -1.63
CA GLN A 126 6.86 3.18 -2.38
C GLN A 126 6.89 4.41 -1.47
N PRO A 127 8.08 4.96 -1.15
CA PRO A 127 8.26 6.01 -0.13
C PRO A 127 7.52 7.32 -0.46
N GLU A 128 7.12 7.53 -1.72
CA GLU A 128 6.22 8.61 -2.15
C GLU A 128 4.79 8.46 -1.62
N VAL A 129 4.39 7.25 -1.24
CA VAL A 129 3.10 6.95 -0.61
C VAL A 129 3.24 7.14 0.90
N PRO A 130 2.39 7.93 1.57
CA PRO A 130 2.39 8.04 3.02
C PRO A 130 1.72 6.84 3.69
N PRO A 131 2.14 6.49 4.91
CA PRO A 131 1.49 5.45 5.72
C PRO A 131 0.09 5.86 6.23
N ASP A 132 -0.24 7.15 6.16
CA ASP A 132 -1.50 7.71 6.61
C ASP A 132 -2.27 8.41 5.49
N ASN A 133 -3.57 8.62 5.71
CA ASN A 133 -4.45 9.29 4.76
C ASN A 133 -4.66 10.78 5.10
N ASN A 134 -3.67 11.45 5.66
CA ASN A 134 -3.82 12.84 6.10
C ASN A 134 -4.17 13.80 4.96
N ALA A 135 -3.73 13.51 3.74
CA ALA A 135 -4.06 14.30 2.55
C ALA A 135 -5.57 14.30 2.26
N ALA A 136 -6.23 13.13 2.27
CA ALA A 136 -7.68 13.09 2.09
C ALA A 136 -8.42 13.73 3.25
N HIS A 137 -7.99 13.48 4.50
CA HIS A 137 -8.59 14.15 5.66
C HIS A 137 -8.50 15.68 5.56
N ARG A 138 -7.37 16.23 5.09
CA ARG A 138 -7.22 17.68 4.82
C ARG A 138 -8.14 18.15 3.71
N ALA A 139 -8.28 17.40 2.62
CA ALA A 139 -9.19 17.74 1.52
C ALA A 139 -10.67 17.70 1.94
N HIS A 140 -11.04 16.82 2.88
CA HIS A 140 -12.41 16.71 3.39
C HIS A 140 -12.72 17.65 4.57
N ARG A 141 -11.71 18.20 5.27
CA ARG A 141 -11.89 19.07 6.45
C ARG A 141 -12.79 20.29 6.22
N PRO A 142 -12.75 21.00 5.08
CA PRO A 142 -13.67 22.11 4.80
C PRO A 142 -15.14 21.67 4.84
N THR A 143 -15.44 20.50 4.28
CA THR A 143 -16.79 19.95 4.15
C THR A 143 -17.29 19.35 5.47
N VAL A 144 -16.43 18.64 6.21
CA VAL A 144 -16.78 18.05 7.52
C VAL A 144 -17.01 19.14 8.59
N ARG A 145 -16.25 20.23 8.57
CA ARG A 145 -16.49 21.39 9.47
C ARG A 145 -17.87 22.01 9.22
N ARG A 146 -18.29 22.11 7.95
CA ARG A 146 -19.60 22.66 7.56
C ARG A 146 -20.75 21.75 8.00
N ALA A 147 -20.58 20.43 7.86
CA ALA A 147 -21.53 19.42 8.36
C ALA A 147 -21.59 19.34 9.90
N ALA A 148 -20.47 19.53 10.60
CA ALA A 148 -20.47 19.59 12.07
C ALA A 148 -21.19 20.83 12.60
N ARG A 149 -21.07 21.99 11.92
CA ARG A 149 -21.81 23.21 12.26
C ARG A 149 -23.31 23.09 11.99
N SER A 150 -23.74 22.33 10.97
CA SER A 150 -25.17 22.10 10.71
C SER A 150 -25.82 21.13 11.70
N ARG A 151 -25.04 20.22 12.33
CA ARG A 151 -25.52 19.32 13.40
C ARG A 151 -25.98 20.04 14.66
N HIS A 152 -25.50 21.26 14.91
CA HIS A 152 -25.98 22.06 16.05
C HIS A 152 -27.34 22.73 15.80
N ARG A 153 -27.91 22.68 14.58
CA ARG A 153 -29.15 23.40 14.28
C ARG A 153 -30.36 22.54 13.91
N ARG A 154 -30.22 21.26 13.53
CA ARG A 154 -31.37 20.39 13.23
C ARG A 154 -31.08 18.92 13.52
N GLY A 155 -32.11 18.23 14.03
CA GLY A 155 -32.11 16.89 14.58
C GLY A 155 -31.51 15.78 13.71
N ALA A 156 -31.11 14.72 14.40
CA ALA A 156 -30.31 13.62 13.92
C ALA A 156 -31.01 12.74 12.86
N HIS A 157 -30.43 12.64 11.67
CA HIS A 157 -30.59 11.48 10.80
C HIS A 157 -29.26 11.07 10.13
N GLN A 158 -28.92 9.81 10.36
CA GLN A 158 -28.03 8.91 9.61
C GLN A 158 -26.62 9.42 9.25
N SER A 159 -25.65 8.95 10.04
CA SER A 159 -24.22 9.08 9.79
C SER A 159 -23.81 8.36 8.49
N ARG A 160 -23.80 9.08 7.37
CA ARG A 160 -23.16 8.63 6.13
C ARG A 160 -21.66 8.42 6.41
N VAL A 161 -21.19 7.18 6.26
CA VAL A 161 -19.75 6.84 6.29
C VAL A 161 -19.07 7.62 5.17
N VAL A 162 -18.35 8.68 5.50
CA VAL A 162 -17.47 9.37 4.55
C VAL A 162 -16.17 8.57 4.51
N ALA A 163 -16.10 7.60 3.60
CA ALA A 163 -14.87 6.88 3.31
C ALA A 163 -13.85 7.88 2.73
N SER A 164 -12.71 8.04 3.41
CA SER A 164 -11.63 8.94 2.97
C SER A 164 -10.54 8.11 2.30
N SER A 165 -10.13 8.47 1.07
CA SER A 165 -8.98 7.88 0.38
C SER A 165 -8.15 8.95 -0.36
N ALA A 166 -6.83 8.80 -0.40
CA ALA A 166 -5.92 9.70 -1.13
C ALA A 166 -5.32 8.99 -2.34
N ARG A 167 -5.41 9.65 -3.51
CA ARG A 167 -4.83 9.18 -4.78
C ARG A 167 -3.40 9.68 -4.91
N ILE A 168 -2.46 8.77 -5.18
CA ILE A 168 -1.07 9.10 -5.51
C ILE A 168 -0.77 8.55 -6.91
N ARG A 169 -0.42 9.45 -7.84
CA ARG A 169 0.02 9.07 -9.18
C ARG A 169 1.54 9.05 -9.20
N HIS A 170 2.10 7.91 -9.60
CA HIS A 170 3.52 7.81 -9.92
C HIS A 170 3.77 8.59 -11.20
N ARG A 171 4.62 9.63 -11.12
CA ARG A 171 5.20 10.22 -12.32
C ARG A 171 6.10 9.14 -12.92
N ARG A 172 5.74 8.58 -14.09
CA ARG A 172 6.78 8.00 -14.95
C ARG A 172 7.81 9.11 -15.15
N ALA A 173 9.09 8.83 -14.89
CA ALA A 173 10.16 9.75 -15.20
C ALA A 173 10.02 10.14 -16.67
N SER A 174 9.50 11.34 -16.91
CA SER A 174 9.57 11.96 -18.23
C SER A 174 11.05 12.24 -18.46
N LEU A 175 11.62 11.58 -19.47
CA LEU A 175 12.91 11.95 -20.03
C LEU A 175 12.96 13.48 -20.18
N PRO A 176 14.10 14.13 -19.88
CA PRO A 176 14.21 15.58 -19.96
C PRO A 176 13.82 16.05 -21.37
N ARG A 177 12.96 17.08 -21.44
CA ARG A 177 12.67 17.80 -22.68
C ARG A 177 13.90 18.62 -23.06
N THR A 178 14.91 17.97 -23.59
CA THR A 178 16.03 18.59 -24.27
C THR A 178 16.29 17.84 -25.56
N ALA A 179 15.59 18.27 -26.61
CA ALA A 179 16.13 18.41 -27.96
C ALA A 179 15.02 19.00 -28.84
N ARG A 180 15.19 20.27 -29.23
CA ARG A 180 14.72 20.70 -30.55
C ARG A 180 15.45 19.80 -31.55
N ILE A 181 14.78 18.81 -32.10
CA ILE A 181 15.28 18.10 -33.27
C ILE A 181 14.73 18.85 -34.47
N GLY A 182 15.63 19.56 -35.15
CA GLY A 182 15.47 19.87 -36.55
C GLY A 182 15.32 18.57 -37.34
N ARG A 183 14.26 18.54 -38.14
CA ARG A 183 13.93 17.62 -39.23
C ARG A 183 15.12 16.82 -39.79
N ALA A 184 15.24 15.55 -39.41
CA ALA A 184 15.87 14.47 -40.19
C ALA A 184 15.45 13.13 -39.57
N GLY A 185 15.19 12.13 -40.41
CA GLY A 185 14.45 10.92 -40.06
C GLY A 185 15.22 9.88 -39.25
N TYR A 186 14.49 8.91 -38.71
CA TYR A 186 14.45 7.58 -39.31
C TYR A 186 13.35 6.73 -38.63
N LEU A 187 12.61 6.04 -39.49
CA LEU A 187 11.72 4.92 -39.18
C LEU A 187 12.58 3.65 -38.94
N ALA A 188 11.99 2.63 -38.33
CA ALA A 188 12.51 1.27 -38.03
C ALA A 188 13.10 1.14 -36.61
N LEU A 189 12.76 0.15 -35.79
CA LEU A 189 12.30 -1.20 -36.07
C LEU A 189 11.05 -1.57 -35.24
N LEU A 190 10.04 -2.09 -35.95
CA LEU A 190 9.11 -3.10 -35.43
C LEU A 190 9.41 -4.40 -36.18
N ALA A 191 9.09 -5.51 -35.52
CA ALA A 191 8.76 -6.84 -36.06
C ALA A 191 9.84 -7.95 -35.91
N PRO A 192 9.45 -9.25 -35.97
CA PRO A 192 9.55 -10.16 -34.84
C PRO A 192 10.16 -11.55 -35.19
N GLN A 193 10.20 -12.40 -34.16
CA GLN A 193 10.36 -13.85 -34.04
C GLN A 193 10.19 -14.79 -35.28
N GLN A 194 10.99 -15.88 -35.26
CA GLN A 194 10.71 -17.31 -35.60
C GLN A 194 11.48 -17.98 -36.77
N GLY A 195 12.37 -18.92 -36.39
CA GLY A 195 12.36 -20.35 -36.78
C GLY A 195 12.68 -20.78 -38.22
N ARG A 196 13.70 -21.65 -38.39
CA ARG A 196 13.53 -23.02 -38.94
C ARG A 196 14.83 -23.84 -38.98
N THR A 197 14.61 -25.13 -38.77
CA THR A 197 15.43 -26.33 -38.94
C THR A 197 16.16 -26.46 -40.29
N ALA A 198 17.35 -27.09 -40.28
CA ALA A 198 17.70 -28.13 -41.26
C ALA A 198 18.87 -28.98 -40.77
N ASN A 199 18.67 -30.29 -40.88
CA ASN A 199 19.58 -31.40 -40.66
C ASN A 199 20.20 -31.74 -42.03
N LEU A 200 21.50 -32.04 -42.13
CA LEU A 200 21.98 -33.10 -43.02
C LEU A 200 23.40 -33.58 -42.64
N ASP A 201 23.49 -34.89 -42.65
CA ASP A 201 24.54 -35.83 -42.28
C ASP A 201 25.56 -36.03 -43.43
N ARG A 202 26.84 -36.27 -43.13
CA ARG A 202 27.66 -37.40 -43.65
C ARG A 202 29.17 -37.29 -43.37
N ARG A 203 29.62 -38.30 -42.61
CA ARG A 203 30.87 -39.08 -42.59
C ARG A 203 31.87 -38.87 -43.75
N THR A 204 33.17 -38.81 -43.41
CA THR A 204 34.20 -39.87 -43.66
C THR A 204 35.58 -39.50 -43.04
N GLN A 205 36.13 -40.41 -42.22
CA GLN A 205 37.57 -40.57 -41.89
C GLN A 205 38.30 -41.29 -43.07
N PRO A 206 39.59 -41.73 -43.03
CA PRO A 206 40.70 -41.70 -42.04
C PRO A 206 42.02 -41.12 -42.67
N GLU A 207 43.25 -41.15 -42.16
CA GLU A 207 44.02 -41.91 -41.14
C GLU A 207 44.91 -40.97 -40.30
#